data_AF-A0A8T5T1E8-F1
#
_entry.id   AF-A0A8T5T1E8-F1
#
_cell.length_a   1.000
_cell.length_b   1.000
_cell.length_c   1.000
_cell.angle_alpha   90.00
_cell.angle_beta   90.00
_cell.angle_gamma   90.00
#
_symmetry.space_group_name_H-M   'P 1'
#
loop_
_entity.id
_entity.type
_entity.pdbx_description
1 polymer ?
#
loop_
_entity_poly.entity_id
_entity_poly.type
_entity_poly.pdbx_seq_one_letter_code
_entity_poly.pdbx_strand_id
1 'polypeptide(L)'
;TISLVTFLVKGGSLVIADDFGTGAQIFDPLFSILNAWDQVAAISNGAIPSLLDLFGFGGENQTGGPETLIFSMLGMLKGFAFNGSVLMDTETYTTNPAQPLLRNMETSNPLTEGISKGLQMEFGTALSLAINHSEIIEGEEVYRTDWMPLQAVSLEIFGFEIEDQFLPFLPFYTSRSAWMESDFQSAKEGEAFPDADEWGNVMFAPIMTLPIGLGKIVMIGDPDIFINKWIDQPSENDNLIFSRNLFNYLASDMNVTVGGAVPIIFDEGHAHQKFYSSSVYSMAIMRFITEMSMFPLYSPFIPVMFAVIAYPLIPKKTRLSPVLWTKYRGEQGRSRFEREIRRIVDSGAYSEAVGLLYRAMVRGLRKVSKQSMSTPDEIATYLSMKNPSLRYRDLYDELTRINEYLNRPRFIPEYVFMKYMTFIKGLIDRL
;
A
#
# COMPACT_ATOMS: atom_id res chain seq x y z
N THR A 1 7.30 8.65 18.92
CA THR A 1 8.74 8.73 18.59
C THR A 1 9.62 7.93 19.52
N ILE A 2 9.70 8.26 20.82
CA ILE A 2 10.54 7.50 21.78
C ILE A 2 10.20 6.00 21.77
N SER A 3 8.92 5.64 21.67
CA SER A 3 8.49 4.24 21.54
C SER A 3 9.01 3.54 20.27
N LEU A 4 9.10 4.25 19.15
CA LEU A 4 9.61 3.71 17.88
C LEU A 4 11.11 3.49 17.95
N VAL A 5 11.86 4.49 18.43
CA VAL A 5 13.30 4.37 18.65
C VAL A 5 13.60 3.26 19.66
N THR A 6 12.85 3.19 20.77
CA THR A 6 12.98 2.11 21.76
C THR A 6 12.65 0.74 21.17
N PHE A 7 11.66 0.66 20.28
CA PHE A 7 11.32 -0.57 19.57
C PHE A 7 12.48 -1.03 18.68
N LEU A 8 13.03 -0.13 17.86
CA LEU A 8 14.18 -0.41 16.98
C LEU A 8 15.42 -0.81 17.79
N VAL A 9 15.78 -0.05 18.83
CA VAL A 9 16.93 -0.35 19.71
C VAL A 9 16.78 -1.71 20.40
N LYS A 10 15.56 -2.17 20.67
CA LYS A 10 15.27 -3.50 21.25
C LYS A 10 15.31 -4.64 20.23
N GLY A 11 15.65 -4.38 18.97
CA GLY A 11 15.67 -5.39 17.91
C GLY A 11 14.38 -5.46 17.10
N GLY A 12 13.45 -4.52 17.29
CA GLY A 12 12.26 -4.42 16.46
C GLY A 12 12.62 -4.00 15.03
N SER A 13 11.91 -4.54 14.06
CA SER A 13 12.10 -4.21 12.64
C SER A 13 10.86 -3.52 12.08
N LEU A 14 11.08 -2.51 11.25
CA LEU A 14 10.07 -1.66 10.64
C LEU A 14 10.19 -1.72 9.12
N VAL A 15 9.08 -2.03 8.44
CA VAL A 15 8.99 -1.93 6.98
C VAL A 15 8.02 -0.82 6.63
N ILE A 16 8.44 0.09 5.78
CA ILE A 16 7.61 1.17 5.26
C ILE A 16 7.62 1.07 3.75
N ALA A 17 6.44 0.85 3.18
CA ALA A 17 6.24 0.81 1.74
C ALA A 17 5.25 1.90 1.32
N ASP A 18 5.67 2.78 0.43
CA ASP A 18 4.90 3.97 0.01
C ASP A 18 5.30 4.37 -1.41
N ASP A 19 4.30 4.72 -2.22
CA ASP A 19 4.44 5.04 -3.65
C ASP A 19 4.53 6.55 -3.92
N PHE A 20 4.08 7.43 -3.01
CA PHE A 20 3.97 8.87 -3.29
C PHE A 20 4.25 9.82 -2.10
N GLY A 21 5.38 9.66 -1.42
CA GLY A 21 5.92 10.71 -0.54
C GLY A 21 5.21 10.93 0.81
N THR A 22 4.08 10.27 1.09
CA THR A 22 3.30 10.52 2.30
C THR A 22 3.90 9.88 3.55
N GLY A 23 4.63 8.79 3.39
CA GLY A 23 5.32 8.05 4.43
C GLY A 23 6.48 8.82 5.06
N ALA A 24 6.96 9.89 4.42
CA ALA A 24 8.03 10.75 4.95
C ALA A 24 7.69 11.33 6.34
N GLN A 25 6.40 11.64 6.59
CA GLN A 25 5.95 12.21 7.87
C GLN A 25 6.17 11.29 9.08
N ILE A 26 6.25 9.97 8.86
CA ILE A 26 6.52 9.00 9.93
C ILE A 26 7.94 9.21 10.49
N PHE A 27 8.84 9.72 9.66
CA PHE A 27 10.25 9.89 10.00
C PHE A 27 10.62 11.28 10.52
N ASP A 28 9.79 12.31 10.33
CA ASP A 28 10.08 13.66 10.87
C ASP A 28 10.51 13.62 12.34
N PRO A 29 9.85 12.85 13.22
CA PRO A 29 10.25 12.78 14.61
C PRO A 29 11.58 12.03 14.80
N LEU A 30 11.87 11.02 13.96
CA LEU A 30 13.16 10.31 13.97
C LEU A 30 14.29 11.25 13.52
N PHE A 31 14.09 12.04 12.47
CA PHE A 31 15.08 13.01 11.99
C PHE A 31 15.29 14.17 12.95
N SER A 32 14.25 14.65 13.63
CA SER A 32 14.44 15.65 14.69
C SER A 32 15.34 15.12 15.81
N ILE A 33 15.25 13.82 16.14
CA ILE A 33 16.13 13.19 17.11
C ILE A 33 17.54 13.05 16.54
N LEU A 34 17.71 12.57 15.30
CA LEU A 34 19.05 12.43 14.69
C LEU A 34 19.78 13.76 14.62
N ASN A 35 19.10 14.85 14.22
CA ASN A 35 19.66 16.20 14.20
C ASN A 35 20.01 16.72 15.61
N ALA A 36 19.30 16.29 16.65
CA ALA A 36 19.60 16.62 18.04
C ALA A 36 20.58 15.63 18.69
N TRP A 37 20.82 14.46 18.08
CA TRP A 37 21.54 13.35 18.70
C TRP A 37 22.99 13.71 18.92
N ASP A 38 23.65 14.34 17.95
CA ASP A 38 25.05 14.74 18.11
C ASP A 38 25.22 15.77 19.22
N GLN A 39 24.24 16.67 19.42
CA GLN A 39 24.25 17.60 20.55
C GLN A 39 24.07 16.85 21.88
N VAL A 40 23.17 15.87 21.93
CA VAL A 40 22.91 15.06 23.13
C VAL A 40 24.10 14.14 23.46
N ALA A 41 24.70 13.50 22.46
CA ALA A 41 25.86 12.65 22.60
C ALA A 41 27.07 13.46 23.09
N ALA A 42 27.30 14.65 22.53
CA ALA A 42 28.34 15.58 22.97
C ALA A 42 28.17 16.02 24.43
N ILE A 43 26.92 16.29 24.86
CA ILE A 43 26.63 16.65 26.26
C ILE A 43 26.83 15.46 27.22
N SER A 44 26.64 14.23 26.73
CA SER A 44 26.69 13.02 27.55
C SER A 44 28.10 12.55 27.94
N ASN A 45 29.17 13.24 27.49
CA ASN A 45 30.58 12.87 27.72
C ASN A 45 30.88 11.39 27.41
N GLY A 46 30.29 10.85 26.33
CA GLY A 46 30.49 9.47 25.89
C GLY A 46 29.63 8.42 26.61
N ALA A 47 28.67 8.82 27.43
CA ALA A 47 27.71 7.89 28.05
C ALA A 47 26.66 7.36 27.04
N ILE A 48 26.41 8.10 25.97
CA ILE A 48 25.52 7.71 24.87
C ILE A 48 26.39 7.43 23.64
N PRO A 49 26.20 6.29 22.95
CA PRO A 49 26.94 5.98 21.73
C PRO A 49 26.74 7.06 20.67
N SER A 50 27.79 7.36 19.90
CA SER A 50 27.69 8.25 18.75
C SER A 50 26.76 7.67 17.70
N LEU A 51 26.30 8.49 16.75
CA LEU A 51 25.49 8.02 15.63
C LEU A 51 26.22 6.88 14.88
N LEU A 52 27.54 7.02 14.70
CA LEU A 52 28.40 6.02 14.07
C LEU A 52 28.36 4.68 14.80
N ASP A 53 28.39 4.71 16.14
CA ASP A 53 28.31 3.52 16.99
C ASP A 53 26.91 2.89 16.94
N LEU A 54 25.86 3.72 16.91
CA LEU A 54 24.46 3.27 16.85
C LEU A 54 24.14 2.50 15.56
N PHE A 55 24.72 2.95 14.45
CA PHE A 55 24.59 2.28 13.16
C PHE A 55 25.55 1.07 13.02
N GLY A 56 26.39 0.80 14.02
CA GLY A 56 27.27 -0.38 14.05
C GLY A 56 28.60 -0.21 13.33
N PHE A 57 28.98 1.02 12.97
CA PHE A 57 30.17 1.33 12.16
C PHE A 57 31.35 1.87 12.99
N GLY A 58 31.18 2.05 14.31
CA GLY A 58 32.21 2.53 15.24
C GLY A 58 33.39 1.59 15.55
N GLY A 59 33.65 0.58 14.72
CA GLY A 59 34.76 -0.35 14.92
C GLY A 59 36.13 0.29 14.67
N GLU A 60 37.03 0.20 15.66
CA GLU A 60 38.36 0.83 15.74
C GLU A 60 39.37 0.55 14.59
N ASN A 61 38.99 -0.19 13.54
CA ASN A 61 39.90 -0.60 12.46
C ASN A 61 39.41 -0.31 11.02
N GLN A 62 38.37 0.50 10.82
CA GLN A 62 37.96 0.87 9.46
C GLN A 62 38.81 2.02 8.88
N THR A 63 39.93 1.67 8.26
CA THR A 63 40.73 2.62 7.48
C THR A 63 40.08 2.93 6.13
N GLY A 64 39.44 4.10 6.01
CA GLY A 64 39.30 4.86 4.75
C GLY A 64 38.48 4.25 3.59
N GLY A 65 37.56 3.34 3.86
CA GLY A 65 36.67 2.79 2.82
C GLY A 65 35.58 3.80 2.36
N PRO A 66 34.90 3.56 1.22
CA PRO A 66 33.79 4.38 0.73
C PRO A 66 32.65 4.54 1.75
N GLU A 67 32.51 3.59 2.68
CA GLU A 67 31.63 3.69 3.84
C GLU A 67 31.92 4.96 4.67
N THR A 68 33.19 5.27 4.95
CA THR A 68 33.57 6.46 5.73
C THR A 68 33.20 7.78 5.07
N LEU A 69 33.19 7.83 3.73
CA LEU A 69 32.79 9.01 2.95
C LEU A 69 31.27 9.21 2.98
N ILE A 70 30.49 8.13 2.96
CA ILE A 70 29.04 8.19 3.09
C ILE A 70 28.63 8.62 4.51
N PHE A 71 29.35 8.18 5.53
CA PHE A 71 29.09 8.59 6.91
C PHE A 71 29.53 10.03 7.22
N SER A 72 30.55 10.56 6.53
CA SER A 72 30.81 12.00 6.59
C SER A 72 29.67 12.81 5.95
N MET A 73 29.05 12.28 4.89
CA MET A 73 27.83 12.84 4.31
C MET A 73 26.59 12.69 5.20
N LEU A 74 26.54 11.70 6.11
CA LEU A 74 25.43 11.58 7.07
C LEU A 74 25.35 12.76 8.03
N GLY A 75 26.46 13.45 8.32
CA GLY A 75 26.42 14.73 9.06
C GLY A 75 25.73 15.86 8.29
N MET A 76 25.70 15.77 6.95
CA MET A 76 24.98 16.70 6.06
C MET A 76 23.53 16.27 5.80
N LEU A 77 23.19 15.02 6.14
CA LEU A 77 21.89 14.43 5.86
C LEU A 77 20.86 14.92 6.89
N LYS A 78 19.79 15.53 6.39
CA LYS A 78 18.66 16.03 7.20
C LYS A 78 17.51 15.06 7.30
N GLY A 79 17.34 14.18 6.32
CA GLY A 79 16.29 13.18 6.32
C GLY A 79 16.23 12.35 5.04
N PHE A 80 15.32 11.39 5.05
CA PHE A 80 14.97 10.53 3.92
C PHE A 80 13.47 10.68 3.66
N ALA A 81 13.05 10.61 2.40
CA ALA A 81 11.66 10.62 1.99
C ALA A 81 11.46 9.73 0.77
N PHE A 82 10.22 9.36 0.50
CA PHE A 82 9.82 8.85 -0.81
C PHE A 82 9.70 10.05 -1.75
N ASN A 83 10.19 9.93 -2.98
CA ASN A 83 10.04 11.00 -3.96
C ASN A 83 8.54 11.13 -4.34
N GLY A 84 8.13 12.32 -4.75
CA GLY A 84 6.75 12.58 -5.18
C GLY A 84 6.47 12.16 -6.62
N SER A 85 7.51 11.89 -7.40
CA SER A 85 7.44 11.52 -8.81
C SER A 85 7.41 10.00 -9.01
N VAL A 86 6.90 9.56 -10.16
CA VAL A 86 6.85 8.15 -10.56
C VAL A 86 8.22 7.74 -11.11
N LEU A 87 8.73 6.61 -10.66
CA LEU A 87 9.95 6.04 -11.20
C LEU A 87 9.64 5.23 -12.46
N MET A 88 10.28 5.59 -13.57
CA MET A 88 10.10 4.96 -14.87
C MET A 88 11.46 4.50 -15.42
N ASP A 89 11.47 3.49 -16.30
CA ASP A 89 12.71 2.92 -16.83
C ASP A 89 12.58 2.54 -18.32
N THR A 90 13.40 3.13 -19.19
CA THR A 90 13.33 2.87 -20.65
C THR A 90 14.09 1.63 -21.12
N GLU A 91 14.98 1.07 -20.29
CA GLU A 91 15.82 -0.08 -20.64
C GLU A 91 15.32 -1.36 -19.99
N THR A 92 14.99 -1.31 -18.70
CA THR A 92 14.55 -2.47 -17.93
C THR A 92 13.10 -2.34 -17.47
N TYR A 93 12.17 -2.76 -18.35
CA TYR A 93 10.74 -2.83 -18.05
C TYR A 93 10.09 -4.07 -18.70
N THR A 94 8.90 -4.47 -18.23
CA THR A 94 8.19 -5.66 -18.73
C THR A 94 7.01 -5.34 -19.65
N THR A 95 6.26 -4.29 -19.35
CA THR A 95 5.07 -3.87 -20.11
C THR A 95 5.08 -2.37 -20.36
N ASN A 96 4.24 -1.86 -21.26
CA ASN A 96 3.92 -0.42 -21.32
C ASN A 96 2.68 -0.18 -20.42
N PRO A 97 2.67 0.79 -19.48
CA PRO A 97 3.66 1.83 -19.19
C PRO A 97 5.01 1.30 -18.73
N ALA A 98 6.11 2.02 -18.97
CA ALA A 98 7.51 1.59 -18.74
C ALA A 98 7.88 1.38 -17.25
N GLN A 99 7.23 0.39 -16.63
CA GLN A 99 7.34 0.03 -15.21
C GLN A 99 8.69 -0.62 -14.91
N PRO A 100 9.48 -0.12 -13.95
CA PRO A 100 10.83 -0.62 -13.68
C PRO A 100 10.89 -2.09 -13.30
N LEU A 101 11.86 -2.81 -13.87
CA LEU A 101 12.31 -4.13 -13.46
C LEU A 101 13.74 -4.02 -12.92
N LEU A 102 13.90 -4.02 -11.60
CA LEU A 102 15.19 -3.81 -10.95
C LEU A 102 16.09 -5.03 -11.12
N ARG A 103 17.06 -4.92 -12.03
CA ARG A 103 18.06 -5.98 -12.30
C ARG A 103 19.44 -5.68 -11.73
N ASN A 104 19.74 -4.40 -11.51
CA ASN A 104 20.98 -3.97 -10.92
C ASN A 104 20.88 -4.11 -9.41
N MET A 105 21.75 -4.94 -8.83
CA MET A 105 21.62 -5.41 -7.45
C MET A 105 22.96 -5.41 -6.74
N GLU A 106 22.96 -5.02 -5.47
CA GLU A 106 24.12 -5.16 -4.59
C GLU A 106 24.19 -6.59 -4.06
N THR A 107 25.00 -7.44 -4.71
CA THR A 107 25.05 -8.89 -4.43
C THR A 107 25.45 -9.28 -3.01
N SER A 108 26.10 -8.39 -2.25
CA SER A 108 26.41 -8.63 -0.84
C SER A 108 25.21 -8.47 0.08
N ASN A 109 24.12 -7.85 -0.38
CA ASN A 109 22.96 -7.59 0.44
C ASN A 109 22.09 -8.88 0.56
N PRO A 110 21.67 -9.27 1.79
CA PRO A 110 20.84 -10.47 1.98
C PRO A 110 19.47 -10.40 1.29
N LEU A 111 18.98 -9.19 0.96
CA LEU A 111 17.72 -9.03 0.21
C LEU A 111 17.83 -9.51 -1.24
N THR A 112 19.01 -9.47 -1.84
CA THR A 112 19.25 -9.84 -3.24
C THR A 112 19.58 -11.32 -3.42
N GLU A 113 19.70 -12.09 -2.33
CA GLU A 113 20.12 -13.49 -2.38
C GLU A 113 19.16 -14.35 -3.23
N GLY A 114 19.69 -15.00 -4.27
CA GLY A 114 18.90 -15.89 -5.13
C GLY A 114 17.97 -15.18 -6.12
N ILE A 115 18.01 -13.85 -6.20
CA ILE A 115 17.30 -13.09 -7.23
C ILE A 115 18.17 -13.05 -8.49
N SER A 116 17.56 -13.40 -9.63
CA SER A 116 18.25 -13.52 -10.92
C SER A 116 17.52 -12.80 -12.06
N LYS A 117 16.20 -12.69 -11.98
CA LYS A 117 15.35 -12.09 -13.02
C LYS A 117 15.10 -10.60 -12.80
N GLY A 118 15.23 -10.18 -11.54
CA GLY A 118 14.96 -8.84 -11.07
C GLY A 118 13.67 -8.73 -10.27
N LEU A 119 13.47 -7.56 -9.67
CA LEU A 119 12.30 -7.21 -8.88
C LEU A 119 11.39 -6.29 -9.70
N GLN A 120 10.15 -6.74 -9.96
CA GLN A 120 9.19 -5.95 -10.72
C GLN A 120 8.46 -4.96 -9.81
N MET A 121 8.39 -3.70 -10.26
CA MET A 121 7.61 -2.61 -9.65
C MET A 121 6.41 -2.24 -10.55
N GLU A 122 5.36 -1.60 -10.02
CA GLU A 122 4.30 -0.99 -10.84
C GLU A 122 4.49 0.51 -11.01
N PHE A 123 4.02 1.31 -10.06
CA PHE A 123 4.15 2.77 -10.08
C PHE A 123 4.90 3.22 -8.85
N GLY A 124 6.09 2.64 -8.67
CA GLY A 124 6.95 2.97 -7.56
C GLY A 124 7.58 4.35 -7.68
N THR A 125 8.29 4.72 -6.63
CA THR A 125 9.09 5.94 -6.57
C THR A 125 10.50 5.63 -6.07
N ALA A 126 11.43 6.52 -6.36
CA ALA A 126 12.76 6.48 -5.77
C ALA A 126 12.75 7.02 -4.34
N LEU A 127 13.73 6.62 -3.54
CA LEU A 127 13.99 7.30 -2.28
C LEU A 127 14.71 8.61 -2.53
N SER A 128 14.59 9.58 -1.63
CA SER A 128 15.27 10.89 -1.71
C SER A 128 15.89 11.25 -0.38
N LEU A 129 17.01 11.96 -0.44
CA LEU A 129 17.76 12.47 0.69
C LEU A 129 17.62 13.98 0.77
N ALA A 130 17.34 14.50 1.97
CA ALA A 130 17.51 15.91 2.24
C ALA A 130 18.97 16.15 2.62
N ILE A 131 19.71 16.92 1.81
CA ILE A 131 21.12 17.21 2.05
C ILE A 131 21.29 18.71 2.27
N ASN A 132 21.97 19.07 3.36
CA ASN A 132 22.44 20.42 3.57
C ASN A 132 23.69 20.67 2.74
N HIS A 133 23.66 21.67 1.87
CA HIS A 133 24.84 22.15 1.17
C HIS A 133 24.99 23.67 1.35
N SER A 134 26.22 24.15 1.24
CA SER A 134 26.56 25.57 1.28
C SER A 134 26.76 26.09 -0.14
N GLU A 135 26.06 27.15 -0.50
CA GLU A 135 26.26 27.87 -1.75
C GLU A 135 26.84 29.26 -1.45
N ILE A 136 27.83 29.69 -2.22
CA ILE A 136 28.38 31.05 -2.09
C ILE A 136 27.58 31.97 -3.01
N ILE A 137 26.68 32.77 -2.43
CA ILE A 137 25.86 33.75 -3.15
C ILE A 137 26.39 35.14 -2.78
N GLU A 138 26.89 35.88 -3.77
CA GLU A 138 27.42 37.24 -3.57
C GLU A 138 28.56 37.34 -2.53
N GLY A 139 29.29 36.24 -2.30
CA GLY A 139 30.39 36.19 -1.33
C GLY A 139 29.95 35.82 0.10
N GLU A 140 28.66 35.62 0.33
CA GLU A 140 28.12 35.06 1.58
C GLU A 140 27.84 33.56 1.41
N GLU A 141 28.20 32.79 2.43
CA GLU A 141 27.90 31.35 2.48
C GLU A 141 26.46 31.16 2.97
N VAL A 142 25.60 30.70 2.07
CA VAL A 142 24.18 30.42 2.34
C VAL A 142 23.99 28.92 2.40
N TYR A 143 23.51 28.43 3.54
CA TYR A 143 23.16 27.01 3.69
C TYR A 143 21.74 26.75 3.18
N ARG A 144 21.59 25.78 2.28
CA ARG A 144 20.31 25.32 1.74
C ARG A 144 20.14 23.83 1.96
N THR A 145 18.89 23.40 2.10
CA THR A 145 18.52 21.99 2.20
C THR A 145 17.77 21.61 0.93
N ASP A 146 18.37 20.74 0.13
CA ASP A 146 17.74 20.26 -1.11
C ASP A 146 17.42 18.77 -0.99
N TRP A 147 16.30 18.38 -1.60
CA TRP A 147 15.91 16.98 -1.74
C TRP A 147 16.49 16.44 -3.04
N MET A 148 17.35 15.43 -2.93
CA MET A 148 17.98 14.77 -4.06
C MET A 148 17.55 13.32 -4.11
N PRO A 149 17.14 12.78 -5.26
CA PRO A 149 16.90 11.34 -5.40
C PRO A 149 18.14 10.54 -5.01
N LEU A 150 17.92 9.44 -4.33
CA LEU A 150 18.96 8.53 -3.93
C LEU A 150 19.43 7.76 -5.16
N GLN A 151 20.71 7.91 -5.47
CA GLN A 151 21.33 7.34 -6.66
C GLN A 151 22.57 6.52 -6.30
N ALA A 152 22.99 5.66 -7.22
CA ALA A 152 24.31 5.03 -7.12
C ALA A 152 25.40 6.10 -7.10
N VAL A 153 26.45 5.91 -6.28
CA VAL A 153 27.54 6.87 -6.19
C VAL A 153 28.45 6.65 -7.38
N SER A 154 28.35 7.54 -8.37
CA SER A 154 29.32 7.59 -9.46
C SER A 154 30.58 8.29 -8.97
N LEU A 155 31.68 7.54 -8.88
CA LEU A 155 33.00 8.10 -8.55
C LEU A 155 33.62 8.89 -9.71
N GLU A 156 32.98 8.88 -10.89
CA GLU A 156 33.38 9.69 -12.04
C GLU A 156 33.32 11.18 -11.72
N ILE A 157 32.39 11.60 -10.85
CA ILE A 157 32.27 12.98 -10.35
C ILE A 157 33.57 13.43 -9.63
N PHE A 158 34.31 12.49 -9.05
CA PHE A 158 35.57 12.76 -8.36
C PHE A 158 36.81 12.53 -9.25
N GLY A 159 36.62 12.35 -10.57
CA GLY A 159 37.69 12.17 -11.55
C GLY A 159 38.31 10.76 -11.57
N PHE A 160 37.64 9.78 -10.97
CA PHE A 160 38.06 8.38 -11.03
C PHE A 160 37.29 7.65 -12.14
N GLU A 161 38.00 6.95 -13.03
CA GLU A 161 37.41 6.06 -14.05
C GLU A 161 36.89 4.74 -13.41
N ILE A 162 36.15 4.84 -12.31
CA ILE A 162 35.68 3.67 -11.56
C ILE A 162 34.18 3.49 -11.84
N GLU A 163 33.81 2.22 -11.99
CA GLU A 163 32.44 1.71 -12.09
C GLU A 163 31.57 2.23 -10.93
N ASP A 164 30.27 2.44 -11.18
CA ASP A 164 29.34 2.95 -10.17
C ASP A 164 29.40 2.09 -8.91
N GLN A 165 29.61 2.71 -7.74
CA GLN A 165 29.66 1.97 -6.49
C GLN A 165 28.26 1.81 -5.93
N PHE A 166 27.87 0.55 -5.77
CA PHE A 166 26.67 0.17 -5.06
C PHE A 166 26.92 0.20 -3.56
N LEU A 167 26.00 0.85 -2.85
CA LEU A 167 26.03 0.97 -1.41
C LEU A 167 25.39 -0.26 -0.76
N PRO A 168 26.00 -0.83 0.30
CA PRO A 168 25.51 -2.07 0.91
C PRO A 168 24.10 -1.95 1.51
N PHE A 169 23.68 -0.73 1.86
CA PHE A 169 22.34 -0.44 2.38
C PHE A 169 21.30 -0.15 1.29
N LEU A 170 21.69 -0.18 0.01
CA LEU A 170 20.84 0.03 -1.16
C LEU A 170 20.85 -1.24 -2.02
N PRO A 171 19.93 -2.18 -1.76
CA PRO A 171 19.96 -3.51 -2.37
C PRO A 171 19.66 -3.50 -3.88
N PHE A 172 18.84 -2.57 -4.37
CA PHE A 172 18.37 -2.55 -5.75
C PHE A 172 18.51 -1.18 -6.37
N TYR A 173 18.80 -1.17 -7.68
CA TYR A 173 18.90 0.01 -8.50
C TYR A 173 18.13 -0.18 -9.81
N THR A 174 17.66 0.92 -10.38
CA THR A 174 17.14 0.96 -11.76
C THR A 174 18.27 0.88 -12.79
N SER A 175 17.91 0.86 -14.07
CA SER A 175 18.89 1.11 -15.14
C SER A 175 19.38 2.57 -15.11
N ARG A 176 20.45 2.85 -15.86
CA ARG A 176 20.94 4.21 -16.08
C ARG A 176 19.98 5.04 -16.93
N SER A 177 19.04 4.42 -17.63
CA SER A 177 18.07 5.11 -18.49
C SER A 177 16.74 5.42 -17.78
N ALA A 178 16.73 5.26 -16.46
CA ALA A 178 15.58 5.59 -15.63
C ALA A 178 15.42 7.11 -15.46
N TRP A 179 14.19 7.52 -15.17
CA TRP A 179 13.83 8.90 -14.86
C TRP A 179 12.67 8.99 -13.86
N MET A 180 12.52 10.16 -13.27
CA MET A 180 11.48 10.51 -12.31
C MET A 180 10.40 11.35 -12.99
N GLU A 181 9.35 10.68 -13.46
CA GLU A 181 8.22 11.26 -14.18
C GLU A 181 7.31 12.06 -13.25
N SER A 182 7.10 13.33 -13.59
CA SER A 182 6.30 14.29 -12.83
C SER A 182 4.81 14.24 -13.21
N ASP A 183 4.47 13.84 -14.44
CA ASP A 183 3.08 13.66 -14.88
C ASP A 183 2.62 12.21 -14.74
N PHE A 184 1.98 11.94 -13.61
CA PHE A 184 1.37 10.64 -13.31
C PHE A 184 0.36 10.17 -14.38
N GLN A 185 -0.39 11.07 -15.04
CA GLN A 185 -1.37 10.63 -16.04
C GLN A 185 -0.67 10.11 -17.29
N SER A 186 0.31 10.84 -17.79
CA SER A 186 1.14 10.41 -18.91
C SER A 186 1.88 9.10 -18.59
N ALA A 187 2.40 8.97 -17.36
CA ALA A 187 3.01 7.73 -16.88
C ALA A 187 2.04 6.55 -16.94
N LYS A 188 0.80 6.75 -16.47
CA LYS A 188 -0.22 5.72 -16.42
C LYS A 188 -0.73 5.30 -17.80
N GLU A 189 -0.82 6.26 -18.73
CA GLU A 189 -1.26 6.01 -20.11
C GLU A 189 -0.16 5.37 -20.96
N GLY A 190 1.09 5.37 -20.48
CA GLY A 190 2.24 4.83 -21.20
C GLY A 190 2.70 5.76 -22.33
N GLU A 191 2.45 7.05 -22.17
CA GLU A 191 2.84 8.12 -23.09
C GLU A 191 3.94 9.02 -22.51
N ALA A 192 4.39 8.74 -21.29
CA ALA A 192 5.47 9.45 -20.60
C ALA A 192 6.82 9.35 -21.34
N PHE A 193 7.53 10.47 -21.40
CA PHE A 193 8.89 10.59 -21.91
C PHE A 193 9.67 11.53 -20.99
N PRO A 194 10.98 11.29 -20.77
CA PRO A 194 11.78 12.11 -19.86
C PRO A 194 11.85 13.57 -20.34
N ASP A 195 11.39 14.48 -19.48
CA ASP A 195 11.49 15.92 -19.71
C ASP A 195 12.86 16.47 -19.27
N ALA A 196 13.23 17.63 -19.83
CA ALA A 196 14.56 18.22 -19.62
C ALA A 196 14.79 18.74 -18.18
N ASP A 197 13.73 19.00 -17.44
CA ASP A 197 13.74 19.44 -16.03
C ASP A 197 13.52 18.29 -15.03
N GLU A 198 13.34 17.06 -15.51
CA GLU A 198 13.19 15.89 -14.67
C GLU A 198 14.54 15.24 -14.34
N TRP A 199 14.58 14.56 -13.20
CA TRP A 199 15.74 13.75 -12.84
C TRP A 199 15.75 12.49 -13.70
N GLY A 200 16.85 12.25 -14.43
CA GLY A 200 17.01 11.06 -15.23
C GLY A 200 18.46 10.78 -15.62
N ASN A 201 18.66 9.75 -16.43
CA ASN A 201 19.98 9.29 -16.87
C ASN A 201 20.91 8.84 -15.72
N VAL A 202 20.33 8.42 -14.60
CA VAL A 202 21.05 7.91 -13.43
C VAL A 202 20.35 6.67 -12.87
N MET A 203 21.08 5.86 -12.12
CA MET A 203 20.51 4.71 -11.41
C MET A 203 19.91 5.16 -10.09
N PHE A 204 18.59 5.08 -9.96
CA PHE A 204 17.86 5.40 -8.73
C PHE A 204 17.75 4.18 -7.82
N ALA A 205 17.74 4.41 -6.51
CA ALA A 205 17.54 3.38 -5.49
C ALA A 205 16.14 3.50 -4.89
N PRO A 206 15.19 2.61 -5.26
CA PRO A 206 13.84 2.60 -4.70
C PRO A 206 13.74 1.87 -3.35
N ILE A 207 14.76 1.10 -2.96
CA ILE A 207 14.76 0.31 -1.73
C ILE A 207 16.00 0.65 -0.91
N MET A 208 15.81 0.82 0.41
CA MET A 208 16.89 1.09 1.35
C MET A 208 16.70 0.29 2.63
N THR A 209 17.80 -0.20 3.18
CA THR A 209 17.86 -0.92 4.46
C THR A 209 18.78 -0.19 5.44
N LEU A 210 18.24 0.31 6.55
CA LEU A 210 19.01 0.96 7.61
C LEU A 210 19.03 0.08 8.87
N PRO A 211 20.17 -0.54 9.21
CA PRO A 211 20.32 -1.21 10.51
C PRO A 211 20.42 -0.16 11.63
N ILE A 212 19.63 -0.28 12.71
CA ILE A 212 19.67 0.62 13.87
C ILE A 212 19.78 -0.21 15.14
N GLY A 213 20.98 -0.29 15.71
CA GLY A 213 21.28 -1.19 16.82
C GLY A 213 21.02 -2.64 16.44
N LEU A 214 20.07 -3.29 17.12
CA LEU A 214 19.63 -4.65 16.78
C LEU A 214 18.43 -4.67 15.82
N GLY A 215 17.80 -3.51 15.60
CA GLY A 215 16.61 -3.37 14.77
C GLY A 215 16.95 -2.97 13.35
N LYS A 216 15.94 -2.98 12.47
CA LYS A 216 16.11 -2.70 11.04
C LYS A 216 14.97 -1.83 10.55
N ILE A 217 15.28 -0.83 9.74
CA ILE A 217 14.29 -0.09 8.95
C ILE A 217 14.49 -0.49 7.49
N VAL A 218 13.42 -0.91 6.83
CA VAL A 218 13.41 -1.12 5.38
C VAL A 218 12.39 -0.17 4.76
N MET A 219 12.86 0.66 3.82
CA MET A 219 12.03 1.58 3.05
C MET A 219 11.92 1.05 1.63
N ILE A 220 10.70 1.03 1.09
CA ILE A 220 10.39 0.47 -0.22
C ILE A 220 9.50 1.46 -0.96
N GLY A 221 9.97 2.00 -2.07
CA GLY A 221 9.25 3.00 -2.85
C GLY A 221 8.05 2.47 -3.63
N ASP A 222 7.68 1.20 -3.45
CA ASP A 222 6.53 0.60 -4.10
C ASP A 222 5.92 -0.51 -3.23
N PRO A 223 4.72 -0.32 -2.67
CA PRO A 223 4.01 -1.39 -1.98
C PRO A 223 3.53 -2.49 -2.93
N ASP A 224 3.43 -2.22 -4.24
CA ASP A 224 2.89 -3.16 -5.21
C ASP A 224 3.84 -4.30 -5.57
N ILE A 225 5.09 -4.26 -5.12
CA ILE A 225 5.99 -5.41 -5.23
C ILE A 225 5.44 -6.66 -4.52
N PHE A 226 4.51 -6.49 -3.57
CA PHE A 226 3.89 -7.57 -2.79
C PHE A 226 2.55 -8.07 -3.35
N ILE A 227 2.08 -7.56 -4.49
CA ILE A 227 0.79 -8.02 -5.04
C ILE A 227 0.89 -9.43 -5.63
N ASN A 228 -0.22 -10.17 -5.54
CA ASN A 228 -0.32 -11.52 -6.08
C ASN A 228 0.04 -11.60 -7.58
N LYS A 229 -0.26 -10.56 -8.37
CA LYS A 229 0.07 -10.52 -9.80
C LYS A 229 1.55 -10.82 -10.04
N TRP A 230 2.46 -10.18 -9.29
CA TRP A 230 3.89 -10.39 -9.46
C TRP A 230 4.38 -11.65 -8.76
N ILE A 231 3.85 -11.93 -7.56
CA ILE A 231 4.17 -13.17 -6.82
C ILE A 231 3.82 -14.44 -7.62
N ASP A 232 2.72 -14.42 -8.37
CA ASP A 232 2.22 -15.55 -9.16
C ASP A 232 2.91 -15.67 -10.54
N GLN A 233 3.84 -14.77 -10.88
CA GLN A 233 4.58 -14.74 -12.15
C GLN A 233 6.09 -15.01 -11.96
N PRO A 234 6.50 -16.14 -11.35
CA PRO A 234 7.90 -16.45 -11.11
C PRO A 234 8.69 -16.70 -12.40
N SER A 235 8.03 -16.79 -13.56
CA SER A 235 8.70 -16.86 -14.86
C SER A 235 9.36 -15.54 -15.24
N GLU A 236 8.78 -14.41 -14.85
CA GLU A 236 9.13 -13.06 -15.31
C GLU A 236 9.91 -12.25 -14.26
N ASN A 237 9.62 -12.44 -12.98
CA ASN A 237 10.23 -11.71 -11.87
C ASN A 237 10.48 -12.64 -10.66
N ASP A 238 11.22 -12.15 -9.68
CA ASP A 238 11.55 -12.88 -8.45
C ASP A 238 10.94 -12.21 -7.19
N ASN A 239 9.80 -11.52 -7.31
CA ASN A 239 9.15 -10.79 -6.21
C ASN A 239 8.84 -11.67 -4.98
N LEU A 240 8.52 -12.96 -5.19
CA LEU A 240 8.32 -13.93 -4.11
C LEU A 240 9.62 -14.23 -3.34
N ILE A 241 10.74 -14.33 -4.04
CA ILE A 241 12.06 -14.58 -3.43
C ILE A 241 12.45 -13.35 -2.61
N PHE A 242 12.35 -12.16 -3.19
CA PHE A 242 12.57 -10.90 -2.48
C PHE A 242 11.73 -10.80 -1.21
N SER A 243 10.43 -11.09 -1.29
CA SER A 243 9.53 -11.02 -0.12
C SER A 243 9.99 -11.95 1.00
N ARG A 244 10.45 -13.17 0.66
CA ARG A 244 11.00 -14.11 1.65
C ARG A 244 12.30 -13.60 2.24
N ASN A 245 13.21 -13.10 1.41
CA ASN A 245 14.48 -12.53 1.87
C ASN A 245 14.25 -11.35 2.80
N LEU A 246 13.28 -10.49 2.49
CA LEU A 246 12.87 -9.37 3.33
C LEU A 246 12.45 -9.84 4.71
N PHE A 247 11.51 -10.79 4.80
CA PHE A 247 11.05 -11.28 6.10
C PHE A 247 12.14 -12.03 6.88
N ASN A 248 12.99 -12.79 6.18
CA ASN A 248 14.14 -13.45 6.80
C ASN A 248 15.15 -12.43 7.35
N TYR A 249 15.46 -11.39 6.56
CA TYR A 249 16.34 -10.30 6.96
C TYR A 249 15.78 -9.55 8.17
N LEU A 250 14.49 -9.23 8.18
CA LEU A 250 13.84 -8.54 9.31
C LEU A 250 13.84 -9.39 10.59
N ALA A 251 13.92 -10.72 10.47
CA ALA A 251 13.88 -11.66 11.59
C ALA A 251 15.25 -12.18 12.07
N SER A 252 16.32 -12.05 11.27
CA SER A 252 17.59 -12.76 11.47
C SER A 252 18.28 -12.52 12.82
N ASP A 253 18.10 -11.33 13.42
CA ASP A 253 18.85 -10.88 14.61
C ASP A 253 18.00 -10.84 15.87
N MET A 254 16.72 -11.19 15.76
CA MET A 254 15.89 -11.38 16.92
C MET A 254 16.24 -12.75 17.52
N ASN A 255 16.92 -12.73 18.66
CA ASN A 255 17.05 -13.89 19.53
C ASN A 255 15.62 -14.35 19.91
N VAL A 256 15.05 -15.25 19.11
CA VAL A 256 13.79 -15.94 19.36
C VAL A 256 14.02 -16.87 20.55
N THR A 257 14.15 -16.24 21.71
CA THR A 257 14.20 -16.90 23.00
C THR A 257 12.79 -17.41 23.26
N VAL A 258 12.56 -18.66 22.82
CA VAL A 258 11.43 -19.50 23.21
C VAL A 258 10.06 -18.97 22.73
N GLY A 259 9.73 -19.24 21.46
CA GLY A 259 8.34 -19.23 20.97
C GLY A 259 7.63 -17.88 20.85
N GLY A 260 8.35 -16.76 20.99
CA GLY A 260 7.80 -15.42 20.76
C GLY A 260 7.61 -15.14 19.27
N ALA A 261 6.42 -14.67 18.88
CA ALA A 261 6.18 -14.16 17.54
C ALA A 261 6.98 -12.87 17.33
N VAL A 262 7.66 -12.75 16.19
CA VAL A 262 8.39 -11.55 15.78
C VAL A 262 7.39 -10.48 15.32
N PRO A 263 7.29 -9.31 15.98
CA PRO A 263 6.39 -8.25 15.55
C PRO A 263 6.97 -7.54 14.33
N ILE A 264 6.44 -7.85 13.14
CA ILE A 264 6.68 -7.06 11.93
C ILE A 264 5.49 -6.11 11.76
N ILE A 265 5.77 -4.81 11.77
CA ILE A 265 4.77 -3.78 11.50
C ILE A 265 4.89 -3.43 10.02
N PHE A 266 3.81 -3.67 9.29
CA PHE A 266 3.67 -3.26 7.90
C PHE A 266 2.69 -2.08 7.85
N ASP A 267 3.18 -0.94 7.37
CA ASP A 267 2.36 0.23 7.12
C ASP A 267 2.34 0.50 5.62
N GLU A 268 1.16 0.39 5.02
CA GLU A 268 0.89 0.78 3.64
C GLU A 268 0.43 2.23 3.69
N GLY A 269 1.28 3.15 3.21
CA GLY A 269 0.98 4.57 3.14
C GLY A 269 -0.40 4.81 2.53
N HIS A 270 -1.33 5.35 3.33
CA HIS A 270 -2.61 5.91 2.90
C HIS A 270 -3.35 5.14 1.79
N ALA A 271 -3.65 3.85 1.98
CA ALA A 271 -4.72 3.20 1.21
C ALA A 271 -6.00 4.03 1.37
N HIS A 272 -6.30 4.87 0.37
CA HIS A 272 -7.23 6.01 0.39
C HIS A 272 -8.36 5.79 1.39
N GLN A 273 -8.15 6.23 2.63
CA GLN A 273 -9.13 5.98 3.67
C GLN A 273 -10.31 6.88 3.32
N LYS A 274 -11.39 6.27 2.81
CA LYS A 274 -12.65 6.97 2.56
C LYS A 274 -12.93 7.86 3.77
N PHE A 275 -13.42 9.09 3.58
CA PHE A 275 -13.75 10.03 4.67
C PHE A 275 -14.59 9.40 5.80
N TYR A 276 -15.27 8.28 5.53
CA TYR A 276 -16.06 7.51 6.49
C TYR A 276 -15.33 6.27 7.05
N SER A 277 -14.00 6.19 6.99
CA SER A 277 -13.25 5.06 7.55
C SER A 277 -13.37 5.07 9.08
N SER A 278 -13.43 3.87 9.67
CA SER A 278 -13.44 3.71 11.12
C SER A 278 -12.20 4.32 11.77
N SER A 279 -11.08 4.37 11.06
CA SER A 279 -9.80 4.92 11.52
C SER A 279 -9.81 6.45 11.56
N VAL A 280 -10.41 7.13 10.58
CA VAL A 280 -10.58 8.59 10.60
C VAL A 280 -11.50 9.00 11.76
N TYR A 281 -12.60 8.27 11.95
CA TYR A 281 -13.49 8.49 13.09
C TYR A 281 -12.81 8.23 14.43
N SER A 282 -12.05 7.13 14.55
CA SER A 282 -11.34 6.83 15.79
C SER A 282 -10.26 7.88 16.08
N MET A 283 -9.51 8.33 15.07
CA MET A 283 -8.51 9.39 15.21
C MET A 283 -9.14 10.71 15.62
N ALA A 284 -10.25 11.12 14.99
CA ALA A 284 -10.98 12.33 15.35
C ALA A 284 -11.51 12.27 16.79
N ILE A 285 -12.07 11.14 17.20
CA ILE A 285 -12.55 10.91 18.57
C ILE A 285 -11.37 10.95 19.56
N MET A 286 -10.25 10.29 19.26
CA MET A 286 -9.07 10.28 20.11
C MET A 286 -8.44 11.67 20.25
N ARG A 287 -8.37 12.44 19.16
CA ARG A 287 -7.91 13.84 19.19
C ARG A 287 -8.84 14.69 20.05
N PHE A 288 -10.15 14.57 19.88
CA PHE A 288 -11.14 15.27 20.70
C PHE A 288 -11.00 14.93 22.19
N ILE A 289 -10.82 13.65 22.53
CA ILE A 289 -10.57 13.21 23.91
C ILE A 289 -9.29 13.84 24.45
N THR A 290 -8.22 13.84 23.64
CA THR A 290 -6.93 14.39 24.03
C THR A 290 -7.03 15.89 24.30
N GLU A 291 -7.61 16.65 23.37
CA GLU A 291 -7.83 18.09 23.53
C GLU A 291 -8.75 18.42 24.73
N MET A 292 -9.84 17.68 24.92
CA MET A 292 -10.77 17.93 26.03
C MET A 292 -10.20 17.51 27.39
N SER A 293 -9.35 16.48 27.43
CA SER A 293 -8.67 16.04 28.67
C SER A 293 -7.55 16.99 29.10
N MET A 294 -7.01 17.81 28.19
CA MET A 294 -6.06 18.88 28.54
C MET A 294 -6.70 20.00 29.36
N PHE A 295 -8.03 20.16 29.34
CA PHE A 295 -8.73 21.14 30.17
C PHE A 295 -9.04 20.57 31.57
N PRO A 296 -8.47 21.13 32.66
CA PRO A 296 -8.63 20.58 34.01
C PRO A 296 -10.07 20.47 34.49
N LEU A 297 -10.94 21.38 34.03
CA LEU A 297 -12.37 21.39 34.38
C LEU A 297 -13.13 20.17 33.83
N TYR A 298 -12.77 19.70 32.63
CA TYR A 298 -13.48 18.62 31.94
C TYR A 298 -12.81 17.25 32.10
N SER A 299 -11.50 17.23 32.35
CA SER A 299 -10.69 16.03 32.59
C SER A 299 -11.36 14.93 33.43
N PRO A 300 -11.94 15.19 34.62
CA PRO A 300 -12.54 14.13 35.44
C PRO A 300 -13.81 13.52 34.83
N PHE A 301 -14.49 14.24 33.93
CA PHE A 301 -15.73 13.78 33.28
C PHE A 301 -15.48 13.04 31.96
N ILE A 302 -14.32 13.25 31.34
CA ILE A 302 -13.96 12.64 30.05
C ILE A 302 -14.05 11.11 30.06
N PRO A 303 -13.54 10.38 31.06
CA PRO A 303 -13.65 8.92 31.09
C PRO A 303 -15.10 8.43 31.12
N VAL A 304 -15.97 9.11 31.86
CA VAL A 304 -17.40 8.75 31.98
C VAL A 304 -18.13 9.06 30.67
N MET A 305 -17.92 10.25 30.11
CA MET A 305 -18.50 10.64 28.83
C MET A 305 -18.06 9.70 27.71
N PHE A 306 -16.76 9.33 27.68
CA PHE A 306 -16.25 8.35 26.74
C PHE A 306 -16.88 6.99 26.93
N ALA A 307 -17.01 6.49 28.16
CA ALA A 307 -17.69 5.23 28.43
C ALA A 307 -19.15 5.26 27.92
N VAL A 308 -19.88 6.36 28.13
CA VAL A 308 -21.27 6.49 27.66
C VAL A 308 -21.38 6.55 26.13
N ILE A 309 -20.49 7.28 25.46
CA ILE A 309 -20.54 7.47 23.99
C ILE A 309 -19.93 6.27 23.25
N ALA A 310 -18.84 5.71 23.76
CA ALA A 310 -18.10 4.64 23.10
C ALA A 310 -18.73 3.26 23.35
N TYR A 311 -19.33 2.99 24.52
CA TYR A 311 -19.90 1.68 24.83
C TYR A 311 -20.96 1.19 23.81
N PRO A 312 -21.85 2.03 23.28
CA PRO A 312 -22.76 1.65 22.18
C PRO A 312 -22.05 1.41 20.84
N LEU A 313 -20.91 2.08 20.62
CA LEU A 313 -20.14 2.04 19.38
C LEU A 313 -19.14 0.88 19.36
N ILE A 314 -18.75 0.35 20.52
CA ILE A 314 -17.89 -0.84 20.60
C ILE A 314 -18.66 -2.02 19.98
N PRO A 315 -18.15 -2.61 18.89
CA PRO A 315 -18.81 -3.75 18.26
C PRO A 315 -18.94 -4.87 19.29
N LYS A 316 -20.18 -5.23 19.63
CA LYS A 316 -20.46 -6.38 20.49
C LYS A 316 -19.79 -7.60 19.87
N LYS A 317 -18.97 -8.31 20.65
CA LYS A 317 -18.13 -9.47 20.27
C LYS A 317 -18.86 -10.44 19.32
N THR A 318 -18.94 -10.10 18.04
CA THR A 318 -19.01 -11.08 16.96
C THR A 318 -17.68 -11.78 17.01
N ARG A 319 -17.67 -13.13 16.99
CA ARG A 319 -16.42 -13.90 16.86
C ARG A 319 -15.54 -13.16 15.87
N LEU A 320 -14.32 -12.83 16.27
CA LEU A 320 -13.29 -12.32 15.37
C LEU A 320 -13.07 -13.44 14.35
N SER A 321 -13.89 -13.49 13.29
CA SER A 321 -13.43 -14.02 12.03
C SER A 321 -12.15 -13.25 11.76
N PRO A 322 -11.00 -13.90 11.50
CA PRO A 322 -9.81 -13.19 11.10
C PRO A 322 -10.26 -12.23 10.01
N VAL A 323 -10.21 -10.94 10.30
CA VAL A 323 -10.40 -9.92 9.29
C VAL A 323 -9.17 -10.15 8.45
N LEU A 324 -9.31 -10.90 7.36
CA LEU A 324 -8.33 -10.87 6.30
C LEU A 324 -8.27 -9.38 5.94
N TRP A 325 -7.15 -8.73 6.27
CA TRP A 325 -6.86 -7.35 5.87
C TRP A 325 -6.73 -7.23 4.34
N THR A 326 -7.19 -8.22 3.58
CA THR A 326 -7.58 -8.04 2.20
C THR A 326 -8.91 -7.27 2.17
N LYS A 327 -8.86 -5.99 2.53
CA LYS A 327 -9.82 -5.04 1.99
C LYS A 327 -9.47 -4.89 0.52
N TYR A 328 -9.94 -5.89 -0.24
CA TYR A 328 -9.93 -6.04 -1.69
C TYR A 328 -9.77 -4.67 -2.35
N ARG A 329 -8.59 -4.42 -2.96
CA ARG A 329 -8.46 -3.36 -3.97
C ARG A 329 -9.68 -3.51 -4.87
N GLY A 330 -10.53 -2.50 -4.87
CA GLY A 330 -11.68 -2.52 -5.75
C GLY A 330 -11.14 -2.66 -7.14
N GLU A 331 -11.32 -3.81 -7.79
CA GLU A 331 -11.26 -3.91 -9.25
C GLU A 331 -12.12 -2.75 -9.77
N GLN A 332 -11.48 -1.63 -10.10
CA GLN A 332 -12.13 -0.54 -10.80
C GLN A 332 -12.45 -1.12 -12.17
N GLY A 333 -13.74 -1.27 -12.44
CA GLY A 333 -14.23 -1.89 -13.67
C GLY A 333 -15.31 -2.94 -13.43
N ARG A 334 -15.31 -3.64 -12.29
CA ARG A 334 -16.35 -4.65 -12.01
C ARG A 334 -17.34 -4.17 -10.97
N SER A 335 -18.56 -3.89 -11.42
CA SER A 335 -19.67 -3.52 -10.54
C SER A 335 -19.85 -4.59 -9.46
N ARG A 336 -20.31 -4.21 -8.27
CA ARG A 336 -20.61 -5.17 -7.18
C ARG A 336 -21.51 -6.31 -7.65
N PHE A 337 -22.36 -6.02 -8.63
CA PHE A 337 -23.24 -6.98 -9.28
C PHE A 337 -22.48 -8.02 -10.12
N GLU A 338 -21.46 -7.61 -10.88
CA GLU A 338 -20.64 -8.52 -11.70
C GLU A 338 -19.82 -9.49 -10.84
N ARG A 339 -19.25 -9.00 -9.72
CA ARG A 339 -18.57 -9.86 -8.74
C ARG A 339 -19.51 -10.88 -8.12
N GLU A 340 -20.73 -10.47 -7.77
CA GLU A 340 -21.72 -11.38 -7.21
C GLU A 340 -22.18 -12.40 -8.26
N ILE A 341 -22.36 -12.00 -9.52
CA ILE A 341 -22.66 -12.92 -10.62
C ILE A 341 -21.55 -13.95 -10.78
N ARG A 342 -20.28 -13.52 -10.86
CA ARG A 342 -19.16 -14.44 -11.05
C ARG A 342 -19.02 -15.40 -9.88
N ARG A 343 -19.15 -14.91 -8.64
CA ARG A 343 -19.22 -15.76 -7.44
C ARG A 343 -20.34 -16.81 -7.56
N ILE A 344 -21.50 -16.43 -8.10
CA ILE A 344 -22.63 -17.37 -8.26
C ILE A 344 -22.36 -18.39 -9.38
N VAL A 345 -21.74 -17.98 -10.48
CA VAL A 345 -21.26 -18.87 -11.54
C VAL A 345 -20.25 -19.87 -10.98
N ASP A 346 -19.23 -19.39 -10.27
CA ASP A 346 -18.14 -20.20 -9.72
C ASP A 346 -18.62 -21.16 -8.62
N SER A 347 -19.57 -20.72 -7.78
CA SER A 347 -20.15 -21.56 -6.72
C SER A 347 -21.25 -22.50 -7.22
N GLY A 348 -21.71 -22.34 -8.46
CA GLY A 348 -22.87 -23.05 -9.00
C GLY A 348 -24.19 -22.74 -8.26
N ALA A 349 -24.24 -21.68 -7.46
CA ALA A 349 -25.39 -21.28 -6.64
C ALA A 349 -26.47 -20.54 -7.44
N TYR A 350 -26.79 -21.02 -8.64
CA TYR A 350 -27.63 -20.32 -9.61
C TYR A 350 -29.03 -19.97 -9.09
N SER A 351 -29.59 -20.77 -8.19
CA SER A 351 -30.89 -20.49 -7.55
C SER A 351 -30.89 -19.20 -6.74
N GLU A 352 -29.77 -18.87 -6.09
CA GLU A 352 -29.62 -17.64 -5.31
C GLU A 352 -29.58 -16.41 -6.22
N ALA A 353 -28.89 -16.48 -7.37
CA ALA A 353 -28.88 -15.41 -8.38
C ALA A 353 -30.29 -15.12 -8.91
N VAL A 354 -31.02 -16.15 -9.35
CA VAL A 354 -32.40 -15.97 -9.85
C VAL A 354 -33.27 -15.35 -8.77
N GLY A 355 -33.10 -15.76 -7.51
CA GLY A 355 -33.83 -15.20 -6.37
C GLY A 355 -33.51 -13.75 -6.09
N LEU A 356 -32.26 -13.33 -6.24
CA LEU A 356 -31.86 -11.93 -6.09
C LEU A 356 -32.43 -11.07 -7.22
N LEU A 357 -32.35 -11.55 -8.46
CA LEU A 357 -32.91 -10.86 -9.64
C LEU A 357 -34.42 -10.73 -9.56
N TYR A 358 -35.13 -11.80 -9.22
CA TYR A 358 -36.58 -11.79 -9.04
C TYR A 358 -36.99 -10.81 -7.93
N ARG A 359 -36.32 -10.84 -6.77
CA ARG A 359 -36.57 -9.88 -5.68
C ARG A 359 -36.23 -8.44 -6.07
N ALA A 360 -35.23 -8.21 -6.93
CA ALA A 360 -34.91 -6.88 -7.45
C ALA A 360 -36.02 -6.37 -8.37
N MET A 361 -36.49 -7.20 -9.31
CA MET A 361 -37.61 -6.89 -10.20
C MET A 361 -38.88 -6.55 -9.41
N VAL A 362 -39.27 -7.37 -8.43
CA VAL A 362 -40.45 -7.12 -7.58
C VAL A 362 -40.32 -5.82 -6.79
N ARG A 363 -39.12 -5.49 -6.28
CA ARG A 363 -38.87 -4.20 -5.61
C ARG A 363 -39.01 -3.02 -6.58
N GLY A 364 -38.53 -3.16 -7.83
CA GLY A 364 -38.71 -2.16 -8.88
C GLY A 364 -40.19 -1.92 -9.18
N LEU A 365 -40.94 -3.00 -9.38
CA LEU A 365 -42.39 -2.96 -9.63
C LEU A 365 -43.17 -2.28 -8.49
N ARG A 366 -42.84 -2.58 -7.23
CA ARG A 366 -43.48 -1.95 -6.06
C ARG A 366 -43.21 -0.44 -6.02
N LYS A 367 -42.01 0.00 -6.40
CA LYS A 367 -41.68 1.43 -6.47
C LYS A 367 -42.51 2.15 -7.54
N VAL A 368 -42.66 1.53 -8.72
CA VAL A 368 -43.38 2.14 -9.85
C VAL A 368 -44.90 2.13 -9.64
N SER A 369 -45.45 1.01 -9.17
CA SER A 369 -46.90 0.85 -9.05
C SER A 369 -47.52 1.45 -7.79
N LYS A 370 -46.73 1.71 -6.74
CA LYS A 370 -47.18 2.05 -5.38
C LYS A 370 -48.11 1.01 -4.72
N GLN A 371 -48.36 -0.12 -5.38
CA GLN A 371 -49.17 -1.21 -4.84
C GLN A 371 -48.25 -2.33 -4.36
N SER A 372 -48.68 -3.04 -3.31
CA SER A 372 -47.93 -4.15 -2.74
C SER A 372 -48.10 -5.41 -3.59
N MET A 373 -47.50 -5.43 -4.78
CA MET A 373 -47.49 -6.63 -5.61
C MET A 373 -46.57 -7.68 -4.98
N SER A 374 -47.11 -8.85 -4.68
CA SER A 374 -46.37 -9.96 -4.07
C SER A 374 -46.63 -11.30 -4.72
N THR A 375 -47.80 -11.48 -5.33
CA THR A 375 -48.17 -12.73 -5.98
C THR A 375 -47.76 -12.74 -7.46
N PRO A 376 -47.40 -13.90 -8.04
CA PRO A 376 -47.11 -14.01 -9.47
C PRO A 376 -48.26 -13.51 -10.37
N ASP A 377 -49.50 -13.71 -9.92
CA ASP A 377 -50.74 -13.28 -10.56
C ASP A 377 -50.84 -11.74 -10.69
N GLU A 378 -50.61 -11.03 -9.59
CA GLU A 378 -50.57 -9.56 -9.56
C GLU A 378 -49.47 -9.01 -10.48
N ILE A 379 -48.28 -9.62 -10.43
CA ILE A 379 -47.13 -9.20 -11.24
C ILE A 379 -47.42 -9.43 -12.74
N ALA A 380 -47.96 -10.58 -13.10
CA ALA A 380 -48.32 -10.91 -14.48
C ALA A 380 -49.42 -10.00 -15.01
N THR A 381 -50.44 -9.73 -14.20
CA THR A 381 -51.56 -8.84 -14.55
C THR A 381 -51.02 -7.44 -14.86
N TYR A 382 -50.23 -6.88 -13.95
CA TYR A 382 -49.63 -5.55 -14.12
C TYR A 382 -48.75 -5.45 -15.37
N LEU A 383 -47.86 -6.43 -15.58
CA LEU A 383 -46.95 -6.44 -16.73
C LEU A 383 -47.70 -6.59 -18.06
N SER A 384 -48.74 -7.42 -18.11
CA SER A 384 -49.57 -7.58 -19.31
C SER A 384 -50.40 -6.34 -19.64
N MET A 385 -50.88 -5.62 -18.62
CA MET A 385 -51.60 -4.36 -18.80
C MET A 385 -50.68 -3.26 -19.32
N LYS A 386 -49.43 -3.20 -18.82
CA LYS A 386 -48.44 -2.20 -19.25
C LYS A 386 -47.86 -2.49 -20.64
N ASN A 387 -47.68 -3.77 -20.99
CA ASN A 387 -47.12 -4.19 -22.28
C ASN A 387 -48.02 -5.24 -22.97
N PRO A 388 -48.91 -4.82 -23.89
CA PRO A 388 -49.84 -5.72 -24.59
C PRO A 388 -49.16 -6.83 -25.42
N SER A 389 -47.87 -6.69 -25.72
CA SER A 389 -47.09 -7.71 -26.44
C SER A 389 -46.79 -8.95 -25.60
N LEU A 390 -46.92 -8.87 -24.28
CA LEU A 390 -46.69 -9.99 -23.36
C LEU A 390 -48.03 -10.66 -23.06
N ARG A 391 -48.16 -11.94 -23.43
CA ARG A 391 -49.34 -12.74 -23.10
C ARG A 391 -49.36 -13.05 -21.61
N TYR A 392 -50.47 -12.74 -20.96
CA TYR A 392 -50.70 -12.96 -19.52
C TYR A 392 -50.34 -14.39 -19.08
N ARG A 393 -50.84 -15.38 -19.81
CA ARG A 393 -50.67 -16.80 -19.48
C ARG A 393 -49.19 -17.21 -19.45
N ASP A 394 -48.41 -16.76 -20.44
CA ASP A 394 -46.99 -17.10 -20.55
C ASP A 394 -46.17 -16.46 -19.42
N LEU A 395 -46.51 -15.22 -19.03
CA LEU A 395 -45.90 -14.54 -17.90
C LEU A 395 -46.23 -15.23 -16.58
N TYR A 396 -47.50 -15.54 -16.35
CA TYR A 396 -47.97 -16.19 -15.14
C TYR A 396 -47.29 -17.55 -14.93
N ASP A 397 -47.22 -18.37 -15.98
CA ASP A 397 -46.61 -19.70 -15.92
C ASP A 397 -45.10 -19.62 -15.60
N GLU A 398 -44.35 -18.71 -16.23
CA GLU A 398 -42.91 -18.56 -15.96
C GLU A 398 -42.63 -17.93 -14.58
N LEU A 399 -43.41 -16.94 -14.15
CA LEU A 399 -43.28 -16.34 -12.81
C LEU A 399 -43.64 -17.34 -11.71
N THR A 400 -44.65 -18.18 -11.93
CA THR A 400 -45.04 -19.25 -11.00
C THR A 400 -43.93 -20.29 -10.89
N ARG A 401 -43.34 -20.73 -12.00
CA ARG A 401 -42.17 -21.63 -11.99
C ARG A 401 -41.02 -21.03 -11.19
N ILE A 402 -40.63 -19.78 -11.46
CA ILE A 402 -39.56 -19.10 -10.71
C ILE A 402 -39.90 -19.07 -9.22
N ASN A 403 -41.12 -18.72 -8.84
CA ASN A 403 -41.53 -18.66 -7.44
C ASN A 403 -41.50 -20.04 -6.77
N GLU A 404 -41.94 -21.11 -7.45
CA GLU A 404 -41.84 -22.49 -6.96
C GLU A 404 -40.38 -22.91 -6.75
N TYR A 405 -39.48 -22.54 -7.67
CA TYR A 405 -38.04 -22.80 -7.52
C TYR A 405 -37.43 -22.08 -6.33
N LEU A 406 -37.84 -20.84 -6.06
CA LEU A 406 -37.34 -20.07 -4.92
C LEU A 406 -37.84 -20.64 -3.59
N ASN A 407 -39.07 -21.18 -3.55
CA ASN A 407 -39.63 -21.80 -2.35
C ASN A 407 -39.07 -23.20 -2.08
N ARG A 408 -38.52 -23.87 -3.10
CA ARG A 408 -37.89 -25.19 -2.98
C ARG A 408 -36.54 -25.16 -3.68
N PRO A 409 -35.48 -24.62 -3.03
CA PRO A 409 -34.17 -24.45 -3.65
C PRO A 409 -33.63 -25.83 -4.08
N ARG A 410 -33.71 -26.10 -5.38
CA ARG A 410 -33.07 -27.24 -6.04
C ARG A 410 -31.88 -26.72 -6.84
N PHE A 411 -30.92 -27.61 -7.10
CA PHE A 411 -29.83 -27.31 -8.02
C PHE A 411 -30.42 -26.93 -9.40
N ILE A 412 -30.13 -25.72 -9.87
CA ILE A 412 -30.58 -25.23 -11.17
C ILE A 412 -29.41 -25.39 -12.14
N PRO A 413 -29.56 -26.17 -13.22
CA PRO A 413 -28.51 -26.24 -14.23
C PRO A 413 -28.38 -24.91 -14.98
N GLU A 414 -27.18 -24.61 -15.45
CA GLU A 414 -26.80 -23.32 -16.04
C GLU A 414 -27.74 -22.86 -17.18
N TYR A 415 -28.19 -23.78 -18.04
CA TYR A 415 -29.10 -23.43 -19.14
C TYR A 415 -30.47 -22.90 -18.65
N VAL A 416 -30.97 -23.42 -17.52
CA VAL A 416 -32.22 -22.93 -16.91
C VAL A 416 -31.99 -21.58 -16.25
N PHE A 417 -30.84 -21.40 -15.62
CA PHE A 417 -30.42 -20.11 -15.08
C PHE A 417 -30.37 -19.03 -16.17
N MET A 418 -29.72 -19.31 -17.30
CA MET A 418 -29.62 -18.37 -18.43
C MET A 418 -31.00 -18.03 -19.00
N LYS A 419 -31.90 -19.01 -19.09
CA LYS A 419 -33.31 -18.79 -19.48
C LYS A 419 -34.03 -17.83 -18.52
N TYR A 420 -33.90 -18.03 -17.20
CA TYR A 420 -34.55 -17.14 -16.23
C TYR A 420 -33.92 -15.76 -16.15
N MET A 421 -32.59 -15.67 -16.27
CA MET A 421 -31.89 -14.40 -16.29
C MET A 421 -32.31 -13.56 -17.50
N THR A 422 -32.34 -14.15 -18.69
CA THR A 422 -32.79 -13.45 -19.91
C THR A 422 -34.25 -13.04 -19.84
N PHE A 423 -35.12 -13.89 -19.30
CA PHE A 423 -36.53 -13.57 -19.07
C PHE A 423 -36.70 -12.39 -18.09
N ILE A 424 -36.08 -12.44 -16.91
CA ILE A 424 -36.20 -11.39 -15.89
C ILE A 424 -35.58 -10.08 -16.40
N LYS A 425 -34.42 -10.14 -17.06
CA LYS A 425 -33.78 -8.95 -17.64
C LYS A 425 -34.67 -8.31 -18.71
N GLY A 426 -35.26 -9.12 -19.59
CA GLY A 426 -36.21 -8.64 -20.61
C GLY A 426 -37.46 -7.98 -20.01
N LEU A 427 -37.87 -8.37 -18.80
CA LEU A 427 -38.94 -7.69 -18.06
C LEU A 427 -38.46 -6.37 -17.44
N ILE A 428 -37.27 -6.35 -16.84
CA ILE A 428 -36.67 -5.15 -16.24
C ILE A 428 -36.43 -4.06 -17.28
N ASP A 429 -35.89 -4.41 -18.46
CA ASP A 429 -35.58 -3.45 -19.53
C ASP A 429 -36.85 -2.80 -20.13
N ARG A 430 -38.03 -3.42 -19.92
CA ARG A 430 -39.33 -2.90 -20.36
C ARG A 430 -40.09 -2.12 -19.29
N LEU A 431 -39.57 -2.05 -18.06
CA LEU A 431 -40.20 -1.36 -16.93
C LEU A 431 -39.79 0.10 -16.88
#